data_AF-A0A8S0UMD5-F1
#
_entry.id   AF-A0A8S0UMD5-F1
#
_cell.length_a   1.000
_cell.length_b   1.000
_cell.length_c   1.000
_cell.angle_alpha   90.00
_cell.angle_beta   90.00
_cell.angle_gamma   90.00
#
_symmetry.space_group_name_H-M   'P 1'
#
loop_
_entity.id
_entity.type
_entity.pdbx_description
1 polymer ?
#
loop_
_entity_poly.entity_id
_entity_poly.type
_entity_poly.pdbx_seq_one_letter_code
_entity_poly.pdbx_strand_id
1 'polypeptide(L)'
;MDGGDASGKGTVTCATWIRRPESEHLVVLGKSSPSSLEIFSFDPKTTSLSPSPKATHEFEEEIHPVTIAVHPSGDDVVCSTDTGGCKLFEVYVREDYVKLTTKELPPL
;
A
#
# COMPACT_ATOMS: atom_id res chain seq x y z
N MET A 1 0.27 -16.61 18.34
CA MET A 1 0.59 -15.34 17.65
C MET A 1 -0.64 -15.03 16.82
N ASP A 2 -1.58 -14.28 17.39
CA ASP A 2 -2.70 -13.75 16.62
C ASP A 2 -2.14 -12.64 15.74
N GLY A 3 -2.01 -12.92 14.44
CA GLY A 3 -1.72 -11.88 13.45
C GLY A 3 -2.89 -10.91 13.47
N GLY A 4 -2.64 -9.69 13.91
CA GLY A 4 -3.68 -8.67 13.98
C GLY A 4 -4.33 -8.50 12.61
N ASP A 5 -5.62 -8.83 12.53
CA ASP A 5 -6.44 -8.53 11.37
C ASP A 5 -6.39 -7.02 11.15
N ALA A 6 -5.68 -6.59 10.11
CA ALA A 6 -5.83 -5.24 9.58
C ALA A 6 -7.33 -5.09 9.26
N SER A 7 -7.99 -4.14 9.94
CA SER A 7 -9.44 -4.08 10.19
C SER A 7 -10.37 -4.02 8.95
N GLY A 8 -9.88 -4.25 7.74
CA GLY A 8 -10.68 -4.27 6.51
C GLY A 8 -11.02 -5.68 6.03
N LYS A 9 -12.22 -5.86 5.47
CA LYS A 9 -12.58 -7.08 4.72
C LYS A 9 -11.50 -7.38 3.66
N GLY A 10 -11.10 -8.64 3.53
CA GLY A 10 -10.24 -9.15 2.46
C GLY A 10 -8.90 -9.73 2.88
N THR A 11 -8.41 -10.69 2.09
CA THR A 11 -7.16 -11.40 2.33
C THR A 11 -5.98 -10.56 1.87
N VAL A 12 -5.03 -10.29 2.76
CA VAL A 12 -3.75 -9.65 2.42
C VAL A 12 -2.90 -10.64 1.62
N THR A 13 -2.45 -10.24 0.44
CA THR A 13 -1.63 -11.07 -0.47
C THR A 13 -0.16 -10.68 -0.45
N CYS A 14 0.12 -9.38 -0.28
CA CYS A 14 1.46 -8.83 -0.27
C CYS A 14 1.52 -7.58 0.61
N ALA A 15 2.71 -7.25 1.11
CA ALA A 15 2.92 -6.10 1.96
C ALA A 15 4.37 -5.64 1.87
N THR A 16 4.61 -4.33 2.04
CA THR A 16 5.97 -3.80 2.15
C THR A 16 6.02 -2.47 2.92
N TRP A 17 7.19 -2.15 3.45
CA TRP A 17 7.44 -0.93 4.19
C TRP A 17 7.71 0.23 3.23
N ILE A 18 7.09 1.38 3.50
CA ILE A 18 7.48 2.65 2.88
C ILE A 18 8.41 3.35 3.86
N ARG A 19 9.72 3.24 3.62
CA ARG A 19 10.74 3.86 4.45
C ARG A 19 10.96 5.30 4.01
N ARG A 20 10.70 6.24 4.90
CA ARG A 20 11.11 7.64 4.77
C ARG A 20 11.90 8.03 6.01
N PRO A 21 13.14 8.56 5.89
CA PRO A 21 13.99 8.89 7.04
C PRO A 21 13.37 9.90 8.02
N GLU A 22 12.49 10.78 7.54
CA GLU A 22 11.93 11.91 8.30
C GLU A 22 10.41 11.84 8.53
N SER A 23 9.74 10.76 8.09
CA SER A 23 8.26 10.65 8.12
C SER A 23 7.78 9.47 8.96
N GLU A 24 6.47 9.40 9.20
CA GLU A 24 5.83 8.24 9.83
C GLU A 24 6.22 6.92 9.13
N HIS A 25 6.39 5.86 9.91
CA HIS A 25 6.58 4.53 9.35
C HIS A 25 5.28 4.06 8.70
N LEU A 26 5.25 4.04 7.36
CA LEU A 26 4.09 3.62 6.61
C LEU A 26 4.28 2.19 6.09
N VAL A 27 3.17 1.46 6.00
CA VAL A 27 3.09 0.13 5.41
C VAL A 27 2.04 0.16 4.31
N VAL A 28 2.36 -0.41 3.15
CA VAL A 28 1.39 -0.66 2.09
C VAL A 28 1.03 -2.15 2.05
N LEU A 29 -0.26 -2.44 2.01
CA LEU A 29 -0.84 -3.77 1.93
C LEU A 29 -1.58 -3.93 0.60
N GLY A 30 -1.35 -5.03 -0.10
CA GLY A 30 -2.16 -5.49 -1.22
C GLY A 30 -3.17 -6.54 -0.75
N LYS A 31 -4.41 -6.41 -1.17
CA LYS A 31 -5.53 -7.30 -0.80
C LYS A 31 -6.26 -7.78 -2.05
N SER A 32 -6.88 -8.96 -1.99
CA SER A 32 -7.59 -9.56 -3.14
C SER A 32 -9.12 -9.65 -3.02
N SER A 33 -9.75 -9.28 -1.90
CA SER A 33 -11.22 -9.44 -1.73
C SER A 33 -11.87 -8.48 -0.70
N PRO A 34 -12.20 -7.22 -1.04
CA PRO A 34 -12.06 -6.61 -2.36
C PRO A 34 -10.60 -6.34 -2.72
N SER A 35 -10.34 -6.21 -4.01
CA SER A 35 -8.99 -5.99 -4.51
C SER A 35 -8.55 -4.55 -4.29
N SER A 36 -7.51 -4.32 -3.48
CA SER A 36 -7.06 -2.97 -3.13
C SER A 36 -5.58 -2.89 -2.75
N LEU A 37 -5.03 -1.67 -2.85
CA LEU A 37 -3.85 -1.24 -2.11
C LEU A 37 -4.29 -0.32 -0.97
N GLU A 38 -3.85 -0.62 0.24
CA GLU A 38 -4.16 0.15 1.45
C GLU A 38 -2.87 0.58 2.14
N ILE A 39 -2.74 1.86 2.48
CA ILE A 39 -1.61 2.39 3.27
C ILE A 39 -2.05 2.59 4.71
N PHE A 40 -1.26 2.09 5.65
CA PHE A 40 -1.45 2.28 7.09
C PHE A 40 -0.24 3.00 7.69
N SER A 41 -0.46 3.77 8.76
CA SER A 41 0.63 4.19 9.62
C SER A 41 0.93 3.11 10.65
N PHE A 42 2.20 2.94 11.00
CA PHE A 42 2.67 2.01 12.01
C PHE A 42 3.20 2.79 13.21
N ASP A 43 2.65 2.51 14.39
CA ASP A 43 3.15 3.04 15.65
C ASP A 43 4.15 2.04 16.27
N PRO A 44 5.47 2.35 16.27
CA PRO A 44 6.47 1.46 16.83
C PRO A 44 6.40 1.33 18.36
N LYS A 45 5.73 2.25 19.06
CA LYS A 45 5.59 2.18 20.53
C LYS A 45 4.57 1.13 20.93
N THR A 46 3.47 1.06 20.19
CA THR A 46 2.39 0.09 20.42
C THR A 46 2.52 -1.15 19.55
N THR A 47 3.45 -1.15 18.58
CA THR A 47 3.64 -2.23 17.58
C THR A 47 2.33 -2.53 16.85
N SER A 48 1.63 -1.49 16.40
CA SER A 48 0.31 -1.62 15.77
C SER A 48 0.18 -0.76 14.52
N LEU A 49 -0.69 -1.19 13.61
CA LEU A 49 -1.14 -0.37 12.49
C LEU A 49 -2.29 0.54 12.92
N SER A 50 -2.47 1.66 12.22
CA SER A 50 -3.65 2.50 12.37
C SER A 50 -4.93 1.67 12.19
N PRO A 51 -6.02 1.98 12.92
CA PRO A 51 -7.25 1.19 12.85
C PRO A 51 -7.94 1.25 11.48
N SER A 52 -7.67 2.30 10.70
CA SER A 52 -8.15 2.48 9.34
C SER A 52 -6.98 2.82 8.40
N PRO A 53 -7.10 2.51 7.10
CA PRO A 53 -6.11 2.94 6.13
C PRO A 53 -6.08 4.47 6.03
N LYS A 54 -4.88 5.03 5.85
CA LYS A 54 -4.62 6.43 5.56
C LYS A 54 -4.89 6.77 4.09
N ALA A 55 -4.72 5.80 3.20
CA ALA A 55 -5.08 5.89 1.79
C ALA A 55 -5.47 4.51 1.25
N THR A 56 -6.41 4.50 0.30
CA THR A 56 -6.87 3.28 -0.38
C THR A 56 -6.96 3.52 -1.88
N HIS A 57 -6.52 2.54 -2.67
CA HIS A 57 -6.79 2.45 -4.10
C HIS A 57 -7.45 1.11 -4.38
N GLU A 58 -8.65 1.16 -4.96
CA GLU A 58 -9.37 -0.03 -5.39
C GLU A 58 -8.97 -0.38 -6.82
N PHE A 59 -8.69 -1.67 -7.06
CA PHE A 59 -8.49 -2.15 -8.42
C PHE A 59 -9.83 -2.44 -9.09
N GLU A 60 -9.83 -2.44 -10.42
CA GLU A 60 -10.95 -2.98 -11.21
C GLU A 60 -11.20 -4.46 -10.87
N GLU A 61 -12.43 -4.93 -11.09
CA GLU A 61 -12.79 -6.33 -10.88
C GLU A 61 -11.81 -7.26 -11.61
N GLU A 62 -11.40 -8.35 -10.96
CA GLU A 62 -10.42 -9.35 -11.44
C GLU A 62 -8.94 -8.96 -11.45
N ILE A 63 -8.57 -7.71 -11.12
CA ILE A 63 -7.15 -7.33 -11.02
C ILE A 63 -6.69 -7.44 -9.58
N HIS A 64 -5.73 -8.32 -9.28
CA HIS A 64 -5.22 -8.52 -7.91
C HIS A 64 -3.74 -8.15 -7.75
N PRO A 65 -3.38 -7.46 -6.65
CA PRO A 65 -1.98 -7.15 -6.35
C PRO A 65 -1.22 -8.43 -5.97
N VAL A 66 -0.06 -8.64 -6.60
CA VAL A 66 0.79 -9.82 -6.38
C VAL A 66 2.06 -9.47 -5.60
N THR A 67 2.79 -8.44 -6.01
CA THR A 67 3.96 -7.94 -5.28
C THR A 67 4.04 -6.42 -5.36
N ILE A 68 4.68 -5.83 -4.36
CA ILE A 68 4.82 -4.39 -4.20
C ILE A 68 6.30 -4.06 -3.98
N ALA A 69 6.82 -3.12 -4.75
CA ALA A 69 8.14 -2.54 -4.58
C ALA A 69 8.01 -1.04 -4.30
N VAL A 70 8.80 -0.54 -3.36
CA VAL A 70 8.84 0.89 -3.00
C VAL A 70 10.16 1.47 -3.48
N HIS A 71 10.10 2.60 -4.18
CA HIS A 71 11.29 3.35 -4.58
C HIS A 71 12.06 3.81 -3.31
N PRO A 72 13.41 3.87 -3.31
CA PRO A 72 14.17 4.27 -2.12
C PRO A 72 13.83 5.63 -1.52
N SER A 73 13.24 6.56 -2.29
CA SER A 73 12.73 7.83 -1.75
C SER A 73 11.49 7.67 -0.88
N GLY A 74 10.73 6.58 -1.08
CA GLY A 74 9.43 6.36 -0.45
C GLY A 74 8.27 7.12 -1.11
N ASP A 75 8.52 7.86 -2.20
CA ASP A 75 7.51 8.67 -2.91
C ASP A 75 6.80 7.92 -4.02
N ASP A 76 7.37 6.81 -4.50
CA ASP A 76 6.77 6.02 -5.56
C ASP A 76 6.72 4.53 -5.19
N VAL A 77 5.63 3.88 -5.59
CA VAL A 77 5.34 2.47 -5.34
C VAL A 77 4.94 1.81 -6.66
N VAL A 78 5.55 0.68 -6.98
CA VAL A 78 5.17 -0.17 -8.11
C VAL A 78 4.48 -1.42 -7.58
N CYS A 79 3.32 -1.73 -8.12
CA CYS A 79 2.58 -2.95 -7.82
C CYS A 79 2.43 -3.78 -9.10
N SER A 80 2.86 -5.05 -9.06
CA SER A 80 2.53 -5.99 -10.13
C SER A 80 1.14 -6.58 -9.90
N THR A 81 0.47 -6.91 -10.99
CA THR A 81 -0.85 -7.55 -10.96
C THR A 81 -0.79 -8.97 -11.51
N ASP A 82 -1.76 -9.80 -11.15
CA ASP A 82 -1.93 -11.15 -11.66
C ASP A 82 -2.31 -11.20 -13.16
N THR A 83 -2.80 -10.10 -13.71
CA THR A 83 -3.05 -9.89 -15.14
C THR A 83 -1.76 -9.62 -15.96
N GLY A 84 -0.58 -9.70 -15.35
CA GLY A 84 0.71 -9.56 -16.02
C GLY A 84 1.20 -8.12 -16.24
N GLY A 85 0.49 -7.13 -15.69
CA GLY A 85 0.84 -5.71 -15.75
C GLY A 85 1.50 -5.19 -14.47
N CYS A 86 1.93 -3.93 -14.52
CA CYS A 86 2.34 -3.16 -13.34
C CYS A 86 1.60 -1.82 -13.30
N LYS A 87 1.26 -1.36 -12.09
CA LYS A 87 0.76 -0.01 -11.85
C LYS A 87 1.78 0.76 -11.00
N LEU A 88 2.08 1.99 -11.41
CA LEU A 88 2.90 2.93 -10.65
C LEU A 88 1.98 3.86 -9.86
N PHE A 89 2.34 4.10 -8.61
CA PHE A 89 1.65 4.99 -7.72
C PHE A 89 2.61 5.99 -7.11
N GLU A 90 2.19 7.25 -7.05
CA GLU A 90 2.82 8.27 -6.22
C GLU A 90 2.16 8.29 -4.84
N VAL A 91 3.01 8.32 -3.82
CA VAL A 91 2.65 8.46 -2.42
C VAL A 91 2.97 9.89 -1.99
N TYR A 92 1.92 10.67 -1.76
CA TYR A 92 2.05 12.01 -1.19
C TYR A 92 1.70 11.97 0.30
N VAL A 93 2.61 12.44 1.14
CA VAL A 93 2.46 12.48 2.61
C VAL A 93 2.63 13.91 3.09
N ARG A 94 1.67 14.40 3.88
CA ARG A 94 1.76 15.68 4.58
C ARG A 94 1.06 15.58 5.93
N GLU A 95 1.84 15.66 7.01
CA GLU A 95 1.32 15.54 8.39
C GLU A 95 0.49 14.25 8.50
N ASP A 96 -0.81 14.36 8.81
CA ASP A 96 -1.75 13.24 8.93
C ASP A 96 -2.41 12.81 7.61
N TYR A 97 -2.11 13.47 6.50
CA TYR A 97 -2.71 13.23 5.20
C TYR A 97 -1.78 12.37 4.32
N VAL A 98 -2.31 11.24 3.85
CA VAL A 98 -1.67 10.39 2.85
C VAL A 98 -2.57 10.27 1.63
N LYS A 99 -1.99 10.39 0.44
CA LYS A 99 -2.69 10.19 -0.83
C LYS A 99 -1.90 9.24 -1.72
N LEU A 100 -2.62 8.31 -2.35
CA LEU A 100 -2.09 7.46 -3.41
C LEU A 100 -2.66 7.93 -4.75
N THR A 101 -1.79 8.21 -5.72
CA THR A 101 -2.20 8.64 -7.07
C THR A 101 -1.59 7.71 -8.12
N THR A 102 -2.42 7.11 -8.97
CA THR A 102 -1.93 6.30 -10.09
C THR A 102 -1.21 7.19 -11.10
N LYS A 103 0.01 6.81 -11.48
CA LYS A 103 0.79 7.43 -12.55
C LYS A 103 0.74 6.53 -13.78
N GLU A 104 0.61 7.14 -14.95
CA GLU A 104 0.81 6.41 -16.21
C GLU A 104 2.28 6.04 -16.34
N LEU A 105 2.55 4.75 -16.56
CA LEU A 105 3.87 4.29 -16.93
C LEU A 105 4.05 4.50 -18.43
N PRO A 106 5.15 5.12 -18.88
CA PRO A 106 5.49 5.09 -20.30
C PRO A 106 5.64 3.63 -20.75
N PRO A 107 5.36 3.33 -22.03
CA PRO A 107 5.64 2.00 -22.59
C PRO A 107 7.09 1.61 -22.34
N LEU A 108 7.30 0.34 -21.98
CA LEU A 108 8.64 -0.25 -21.76
C LEU A 108 9.43 -0.33 -23.07
#